data_AF-A0A228JPS9-F1
#
_entry.id   AF-A0A228JPS9-F1
#
_cell.length_a   1.000
_cell.length_b   1.000
_cell.length_c   1.000
_cell.angle_alpha   90.00
_cell.angle_beta   90.00
_cell.angle_gamma   90.00
#
_symmetry.space_group_name_H-M   'P 1'
#
loop_
_entity.id
_entity.type
_entity.pdbx_description
1 polymer ?
#
loop_
_entity_poly.entity_id
_entity_poly.type
_entity_poly.pdbx_seq_one_letter_code
_entity_poly.pdbx_strand_id
1 'polypeptide(L)'
;MKMCFEYRIHTTPSADAFDAIANALRQAHHAIDIDSNRRHLEVRGDAGGWPLIALSTDEDGFFPVTTLGPTRDAMLDSIGRALSASGAAWRIDDA
;
A
#
# COMPACT_ATOMS: atom_id res chain seq x y z
N MET A 1 -14.78 -12.88 11.77
CA MET A 1 -13.44 -12.25 11.74
C MET A 1 -13.18 -11.78 10.33
N LYS A 2 -12.79 -10.51 10.13
CA LYS A 2 -12.07 -10.15 8.90
C LYS A 2 -10.65 -10.69 9.05
N MET A 3 -10.15 -11.42 8.05
CA MET A 3 -8.73 -11.77 7.98
C MET A 3 -7.97 -10.53 7.52
N CYS A 4 -6.86 -10.24 8.19
CA CYS A 4 -5.88 -9.25 7.74
C CYS A 4 -4.72 -10.00 7.09
N PHE A 5 -4.20 -9.45 6.01
CA PHE A 5 -2.99 -9.90 5.34
C PHE A 5 -1.95 -8.80 5.46
N GLU A 6 -0.73 -9.18 5.85
CA GLU A 6 0.37 -8.27 6.14
C GLU A 6 1.48 -8.54 5.13
N TYR A 7 2.03 -7.48 4.57
CA TYR A 7 3.07 -7.56 3.55
C TYR A 7 4.22 -6.63 3.90
N ARG A 8 5.39 -6.93 3.33
CA ARG A 8 6.57 -6.07 3.39
C ARG A 8 7.08 -5.77 1.99
N ILE A 9 7.12 -4.49 1.65
CA ILE A 9 7.68 -3.98 0.40
C ILE A 9 9.09 -3.47 0.69
N HIS A 10 10.08 -4.24 0.28
CA HIS A 10 11.48 -3.85 0.38
C HIS A 10 11.85 -2.95 -0.80
N THR A 11 11.99 -1.66 -0.55
CA THR A 11 12.48 -0.67 -1.51
C THR A 11 13.08 0.50 -0.74
N THR A 12 14.01 1.23 -1.34
CA THR A 12 14.57 2.43 -0.72
C THR A 12 13.45 3.43 -0.43
N PRO A 13 13.15 3.75 0.84
CA PRO A 13 12.06 4.67 1.15
C PRO A 13 12.36 6.05 0.57
N SER A 14 11.52 6.50 -0.36
CA SER A 14 11.59 7.83 -0.96
C SER A 14 10.20 8.44 -1.10
N ALA A 15 10.14 9.76 -1.25
CA ALA A 15 8.89 10.45 -1.56
C ALA A 15 8.30 9.91 -2.87
N ASP A 16 9.14 9.71 -3.90
CA ASP A 16 8.70 9.17 -5.19
C ASP A 16 8.10 7.77 -5.09
N ALA A 17 8.69 6.89 -4.27
CA ALA A 17 8.16 5.54 -4.06
C ALA A 17 6.83 5.58 -3.29
N PHE A 18 6.73 6.43 -2.27
CA PHE A 18 5.47 6.63 -1.54
C PHE A 18 4.38 7.18 -2.46
N ASP A 19 4.69 8.20 -3.26
CA ASP A 19 3.75 8.82 -4.20
C ASP A 19 3.33 7.86 -5.32
N ALA A 20 4.25 6.99 -5.78
CA ALA A 20 3.92 5.94 -6.75
C ALA A 20 2.91 4.95 -6.17
N ILE A 21 3.15 4.46 -4.94
CA ILE A 21 2.21 3.55 -4.24
C ILE A 21 0.87 4.25 -4.00
N ALA A 22 0.90 5.49 -3.52
CA ALA A 22 -0.30 6.27 -3.25
C ALA A 22 -1.15 6.49 -4.50
N ASN A 23 -0.51 6.82 -5.63
CA ASN A 23 -1.19 6.97 -6.91
C ASN A 23 -1.78 5.65 -7.42
N ALA A 24 -1.08 4.53 -7.26
CA ALA A 24 -1.59 3.21 -7.63
C ALA A 24 -2.86 2.86 -6.86
N LEU A 25 -2.83 3.05 -5.53
CA LEU A 25 -3.96 2.80 -4.65
C LEU A 25 -5.11 3.77 -4.94
N ARG A 26 -4.83 5.04 -5.25
CA ARG A 26 -5.84 6.03 -5.62
C ARG A 26 -6.55 5.70 -6.95
N GLN A 27 -5.83 5.11 -7.91
CA GLN A 27 -6.43 4.65 -9.17
C GLN A 27 -7.37 3.46 -8.95
N ALA A 28 -7.03 2.56 -8.03
CA ALA A 28 -7.87 1.41 -7.68
C ALA A 28 -9.01 1.78 -6.72
N HIS A 29 -8.83 2.79 -5.87
CA HIS A 29 -9.74 3.17 -4.82
C HIS A 29 -9.86 4.70 -4.71
N HIS A 30 -11.06 5.22 -4.97
CA HIS A 30 -11.31 6.66 -4.96
C HIS A 30 -11.22 7.31 -3.56
N ALA A 31 -11.41 6.53 -2.49
CA ALA A 31 -11.41 6.99 -1.11
C ALA A 31 -10.10 6.65 -0.40
N ILE A 32 -9.12 7.54 -0.55
CA ILE A 32 -7.79 7.42 0.05
C ILE A 32 -7.52 8.61 0.97
N ASP A 33 -7.05 8.33 2.19
CA ASP A 33 -6.59 9.30 3.16
C ASP A 33 -5.05 9.19 3.23
N ILE A 34 -4.35 10.32 3.15
CA ILE A 34 -2.90 10.37 3.08
C ILE A 34 -2.40 11.32 4.15
N ASP A 35 -1.63 10.79 5.09
CA ASP A 35 -0.86 11.57 6.06
C ASP A 35 0.62 11.55 5.63
N SER A 36 1.00 12.56 4.86
CA SER A 36 2.37 12.72 4.37
C SER A 36 3.38 12.96 5.50
N ASN A 37 2.96 13.55 6.63
CA ASN A 37 3.86 13.81 7.77
C ASN A 37 4.24 12.50 8.46
N ARG A 38 3.28 11.57 8.56
CA ARG A 38 3.50 10.25 9.15
C ARG A 38 3.86 9.18 8.12
N ARG A 39 4.00 9.56 6.84
CA ARG A 39 4.20 8.65 5.69
C ARG A 39 3.24 7.46 5.76
N HIS A 40 1.99 7.78 6.05
CA HIS A 40 0.93 6.83 6.29
C HIS A 40 -0.18 7.06 5.26
N LEU A 41 -0.80 5.98 4.81
CA LEU A 41 -1.91 6.05 3.88
C LEU A 41 -2.96 5.00 4.22
N GLU A 42 -4.23 5.39 4.17
CA GLU A 42 -5.36 4.49 4.38
C GLU A 42 -6.31 4.54 3.19
N VAL A 43 -6.70 3.38 2.68
CA VAL A 43 -7.86 3.25 1.79
C VAL A 43 -9.05 2.84 2.64
N ARG A 44 -10.09 3.68 2.68
CA ARG A 44 -11.30 3.38 3.46
C ARG A 44 -12.30 2.59 2.61
N GLY A 45 -12.94 1.61 3.24
CA GLY A 45 -14.09 0.92 2.66
C GLY A 45 -15.41 1.47 3.17
N ASP A 46 -16.51 1.09 2.52
CA ASP A 46 -17.86 1.56 2.87
C ASP A 46 -18.34 1.04 4.24
N ALA A 47 -17.73 -0.03 4.76
CA ALA A 47 -18.05 -0.61 6.06
C ALA A 47 -17.15 0.00 7.16
N GLY A 48 -17.65 1.09 7.77
CA GLY A 48 -16.92 1.98 8.67
C GLY A 48 -16.40 1.36 9.98
N GLY A 49 -15.18 0.84 9.95
CA GLY A 49 -14.46 0.52 11.18
C GLY A 49 -12.98 0.17 11.01
N TRP A 50 -12.57 -0.35 9.84
CA TRP A 50 -11.18 -0.64 9.52
C TRP A 50 -10.89 -0.25 8.07
N PRO A 51 -9.69 0.29 7.78
CA PRO A 51 -9.29 0.55 6.40
C PRO A 51 -9.22 -0.77 5.61
N LEU A 52 -9.55 -0.70 4.32
CA LEU A 52 -9.33 -1.80 3.39
C LEU A 52 -7.84 -2.06 3.22
N ILE A 53 -7.05 -1.00 3.18
CA ILE A 53 -5.59 -1.02 3.06
C ILE A 53 -5.05 0.05 4.01
N ALA A 54 -4.14 -0.31 4.89
CA ALA A 54 -3.33 0.62 5.66
C ALA A 54 -1.88 0.44 5.23
N LEU A 55 -1.21 1.51 4.84
CA LEU A 55 0.19 1.54 4.44
C LEU A 55 0.95 2.39 5.45
N SER A 56 1.99 1.82 6.02
CA SER A 56 2.97 2.55 6.81
C SER A 56 4.35 2.46 6.17
N THR A 57 5.22 3.42 6.48
CA THR A 57 6.58 3.47 5.95
C THR A 57 7.57 3.45 7.11
N ASP A 58 8.64 2.69 6.99
CA ASP A 58 9.78 2.68 7.92
C ASP A 58 11.11 2.75 7.14
N GLU A 59 12.24 2.68 7.85
CA GLU A 59 13.59 2.71 7.28
C GLU A 59 13.84 1.60 6.24
N ASP A 60 13.17 0.46 6.38
CA ASP A 60 13.36 -0.72 5.54
C ASP A 60 12.38 -0.84 4.36
N GLY A 61 11.44 0.11 4.20
CA GLY A 61 10.46 0.10 3.11
C GLY A 61 9.03 0.39 3.56
N PHE A 62 8.07 -0.27 2.93
CA PHE A 62 6.64 -0.05 3.18
C PHE A 62 5.95 -1.30 3.72
N PHE A 63 4.96 -1.10 4.58
CA PHE A 63 4.22 -2.16 5.26
C PHE A 63 2.72 -1.99 4.98
N PRO A 64 2.21 -2.60 3.90
CA PRO A 64 0.78 -2.67 3.65
C PRO A 64 0.13 -3.78 4.47
N VAL A 65 -0.93 -3.42 5.18
CA VAL A 65 -1.89 -4.31 5.83
C VAL A 65 -3.21 -4.19 5.09
N THR A 66 -3.81 -5.30 4.69
CA THR A 66 -5.06 -5.29 3.92
C THR A 66 -6.10 -6.28 4.46
N THR A 67 -7.37 -5.91 4.36
CA THR A 67 -8.51 -6.81 4.59
C THR A 67 -9.16 -7.26 3.29
N LEU A 68 -8.54 -6.94 2.14
CA LEU A 68 -8.95 -7.46 0.85
C LEU A 68 -8.74 -8.98 0.84
N GLY A 69 -9.80 -9.71 0.46
CA GLY A 69 -9.74 -11.15 0.28
C GLY A 69 -9.06 -11.50 -1.06
N PRO A 70 -9.75 -12.17 -1.98
CA PRO A 70 -9.18 -12.57 -3.28
C PRO A 70 -8.64 -11.42 -4.14
N THR A 71 -9.04 -10.17 -3.87
CA THR A 71 -8.61 -9.00 -4.65
C THR A 71 -7.28 -8.39 -4.19
N ARG A 72 -6.66 -8.92 -3.12
CA ARG A 72 -5.36 -8.45 -2.64
C ARG A 72 -4.25 -8.63 -3.68
N ASP A 73 -4.29 -9.69 -4.50
CA ASP A 73 -3.25 -9.96 -5.50
C ASP A 73 -3.23 -8.86 -6.57
N ALA A 74 -4.42 -8.38 -6.98
CA ALA A 74 -4.54 -7.24 -7.90
C ALA A 74 -4.02 -5.93 -7.28
N MET A 75 -4.20 -5.74 -5.97
CA MET A 75 -3.63 -4.60 -5.24
C MET A 75 -2.09 -4.69 -5.24
N LEU A 76 -1.51 -5.85 -4.91
CA LEU A 76 -0.06 -6.07 -4.90
C LEU A 76 0.55 -5.87 -6.30
N ASP A 77 -0.11 -6.38 -7.34
CA ASP A 77 0.30 -6.18 -8.73
C ASP A 77 0.31 -4.70 -9.14
N SER A 78 -0.71 -3.94 -8.71
CA SER A 78 -0.79 -2.50 -8.98
C SER A 78 0.37 -1.75 -8.32
N ILE A 79 0.67 -2.08 -7.06
CA ILE A 79 1.80 -1.51 -6.32
C ILE A 79 3.14 -1.85 -7.01
N GLY A 80 3.34 -3.11 -7.39
CA GLY A 80 4.57 -3.54 -8.06
C GLY A 80 4.79 -2.85 -9.41
N ARG A 81 3.71 -2.64 -10.19
CA ARG A 81 3.79 -1.88 -11.45
C ARG A 81 4.17 -0.42 -11.21
N ALA A 82 3.62 0.21 -10.18
CA ALA A 82 3.92 1.60 -9.86
C ALA A 82 5.39 1.80 -9.43
N LEU A 83 5.91 0.89 -8.59
CA LEU A 83 7.32 0.91 -8.18
C LEU A 83 8.28 0.62 -9.35
N SER A 84 7.88 -0.27 -10.26
CA SER A 84 8.64 -0.52 -11.49
C SER A 84 8.70 0.73 -12.37
N ALA A 85 7.58 1.47 -12.47
CA ALA A 85 7.51 2.71 -13.24
C ALA A 85 8.31 3.86 -12.62
N SER A 86 8.46 3.88 -11.28
CA SER A 86 9.34 4.85 -10.60
C SER A 86 10.83 4.51 -10.72
N GLY A 87 11.17 3.36 -11.30
CA GLY A 87 12.55 2.89 -11.45
C GLY A 87 13.20 2.44 -10.13
N ALA A 88 12.41 2.28 -9.07
CA ALA A 88 12.91 1.81 -7.79
C ALA A 88 13.15 0.30 -7.83
N ALA A 89 14.24 -0.17 -7.23
CA ALA A 89 14.40 -1.60 -6.96
C ALA A 89 13.40 -1.99 -5.85
N TRP A 90 12.60 -3.03 -6.07
CA TRP A 90 11.58 -3.44 -5.11
C TRP A 90 11.38 -4.97 -5.05
N ARG A 91 10.89 -5.44 -3.89
CA ARG A 91 10.45 -6.81 -3.63
C ARG A 91 9.25 -6.77 -2.67
N ILE A 92 8.31 -7.69 -2.82
CA ILE A 92 7.19 -7.87 -1.88
C ILE A 92 7.29 -9.25 -1.26
N ASP A 93 7.21 -9.30 0.07
CA ASP A 93 7.05 -10.54 0.83
C ASP A 93 5.76 -10.51 1.65
N ASP A 94 5.23 -11.69 1.96
CA ASP A 94 4.26 -11.90 3.02
C ASP A 94 4.98 -11.76 4.37
N ALA A 95 4.40 -11.01 5.32
CA ALA A 95 5.03 -10.62 6.59
C ALA A 95 4.70 -11.57 7.76
#